data_AF-A0A2D8RMV5-F1
#
_entry.id   AF-A0A2D8RMV5-F1
#
_cell.length_a   1.000
_cell.length_b   1.000
_cell.length_c   1.000
_cell.angle_alpha   90.00
_cell.angle_beta   90.00
_cell.angle_gamma   90.00
#
_symmetry.space_group_name_H-M   'P 1'
#
loop_
_entity.id
_entity.type
_entity.pdbx_description
1 polymer ?
#
loop_
_entity_poly.entity_id
_entity_poly.type
_entity_poly.pdbx_seq_one_letter_code
_entity_poly.pdbx_strand_id
1 'polypeptide(L)'
;MHSIEQVTKRLSADRNWFNKCMLGVLFSIIPLVHFVAFGYLYRLFLQGKRQEEISLPEWSDWKELFVDGLKCFLVVFLFAFVPIALVTAMVSVFPWDSFLSRVPLAPAYFFAGPLSCSALYLYTLTGDFKSCFNFQAIGGLLRKGTQRYWVPTMAFLGLTLMIPFAYFVGGVIYFYLMGDNFKNLERKADGN
;
A
#
# COMPACT_ATOMS: atom_id res chain seq x y z
N MET A 1 -14.78 11.15 -3.50
CA MET A 1 -13.95 10.27 -2.65
C MET A 1 -14.59 8.91 -2.68
N HIS A 2 -13.81 7.89 -3.04
CA HIS A 2 -14.36 6.57 -3.30
C HIS A 2 -14.42 5.72 -2.02
N SER A 3 -15.54 5.05 -1.78
CA SER A 3 -15.65 4.09 -0.67
C SER A 3 -15.12 2.71 -1.08
N ILE A 4 -14.76 1.86 -0.10
CA ILE A 4 -14.39 0.46 -0.35
C ILE A 4 -15.48 -0.24 -1.16
N GLU A 5 -16.75 -0.03 -0.81
CA GLU A 5 -17.88 -0.63 -1.52
C GLU A 5 -17.93 -0.21 -3.00
N GLN A 6 -17.75 1.08 -3.28
CA GLN A 6 -17.75 1.58 -4.66
C GLN A 6 -16.59 1.00 -5.47
N VAL A 7 -15.39 0.95 -4.88
CA VAL A 7 -14.20 0.38 -5.53
C VAL A 7 -14.38 -1.11 -5.78
N THR A 8 -14.88 -1.87 -4.79
CA THR A 8 -15.14 -3.31 -4.94
C THR A 8 -16.22 -3.59 -5.97
N LYS A 9 -17.33 -2.82 -5.98
CA LYS A 9 -18.39 -2.97 -6.99
C LYS A 9 -17.85 -2.75 -8.40
N ARG A 10 -17.08 -1.68 -8.60
CA ARG A 10 -16.43 -1.38 -9.89
C ARG A 10 -15.43 -2.45 -10.30
N LEU A 11 -14.58 -2.88 -9.37
CA LEU A 11 -13.64 -3.98 -9.57
C LEU A 11 -14.37 -5.24 -10.05
N SER A 12 -15.44 -5.63 -9.35
CA SER A 12 -16.21 -6.84 -9.66
C SER A 12 -17.00 -6.75 -10.99
N ALA A 13 -17.22 -5.55 -11.51
CA ALA A 13 -17.90 -5.32 -12.78
C ALA A 13 -16.99 -5.58 -14.01
N ASP A 14 -15.66 -5.52 -13.85
CA ASP A 14 -14.72 -5.90 -14.92
C ASP A 14 -14.75 -7.43 -15.09
N ARG A 15 -15.23 -7.94 -16.24
CA ARG A 15 -15.36 -9.38 -16.50
C ARG A 15 -14.08 -10.19 -16.23
N ASN A 16 -12.91 -9.58 -16.37
CA ASN A 16 -11.61 -10.22 -16.20
C ASN A 16 -10.96 -9.95 -14.84
N TRP A 17 -11.65 -9.30 -13.90
CA TRP A 17 -11.10 -8.90 -12.61
C TRP A 17 -10.48 -10.07 -11.85
N PHE A 18 -11.19 -11.19 -11.83
CA PHE A 18 -10.76 -12.39 -11.10
C PHE A 18 -9.47 -12.96 -11.70
N ASN A 19 -9.40 -13.06 -13.03
CA ASN A 19 -8.22 -13.56 -13.74
C ASN A 19 -7.01 -12.65 -13.52
N LYS A 20 -7.19 -11.32 -13.59
CA LYS A 20 -6.12 -10.35 -13.35
C LYS A 20 -5.61 -10.42 -11.91
N CYS A 21 -6.51 -10.54 -10.94
CA CYS A 21 -6.15 -10.73 -9.52
C CYS A 21 -5.41 -12.05 -9.29
N MET A 22 -5.85 -13.16 -9.89
CA MET A 22 -5.17 -14.45 -9.77
C MET A 22 -3.78 -14.45 -10.39
N LEU A 23 -3.60 -13.81 -11.56
CA LEU A 23 -2.28 -13.61 -12.15
C LEU A 23 -1.38 -12.80 -11.22
N GLY A 24 -1.91 -11.75 -10.60
CA GLY A 24 -1.18 -10.98 -9.61
C GLY A 24 -0.75 -11.80 -8.40
N VAL A 25 -1.62 -12.64 -7.86
CA VAL A 25 -1.28 -13.58 -6.78
C VAL A 25 -0.18 -14.56 -7.22
N LEU A 26 -0.27 -15.12 -8.43
CA LEU A 26 0.76 -16.01 -8.96
C LEU A 26 2.11 -15.32 -9.10
N PHE A 27 2.12 -14.10 -9.65
CA PHE A 27 3.32 -13.28 -9.82
C PHE A 27 3.96 -12.89 -8.50
N SER A 28 3.14 -12.73 -7.46
CA SER A 28 3.58 -12.43 -6.10
C SER A 28 4.33 -13.59 -5.43
N ILE A 29 4.12 -14.83 -5.86
CA ILE A 29 4.81 -16.00 -5.30
C ILE A 29 6.25 -16.08 -5.84
N ILE A 30 6.46 -15.68 -7.10
CA ILE A 30 7.76 -15.77 -7.76
C ILE A 30 8.60 -14.53 -7.40
N PRO A 31 9.74 -14.65 -6.68
CA PRO A 31 10.45 -13.49 -6.11
C PRO A 31 10.81 -12.38 -7.10
N LEU A 32 11.29 -12.73 -8.30
CA LEU A 32 11.65 -11.73 -9.32
C LEU A 32 10.43 -11.12 -10.03
N VAL A 33 9.36 -11.90 -10.19
CA VAL A 33 8.12 -11.41 -10.83
C VAL A 33 7.27 -10.62 -9.83
N HIS A 34 7.53 -10.77 -8.53
CA HIS A 34 6.91 -10.01 -7.47
C HIS A 34 7.06 -8.49 -7.68
N PHE A 35 8.18 -8.03 -8.25
CA PHE A 35 8.34 -6.62 -8.63
C PHE A 35 7.28 -6.18 -9.65
N VAL A 36 6.95 -7.00 -10.64
CA VAL A 36 5.88 -6.69 -11.62
C VAL A 36 4.53 -6.52 -10.92
N ALA A 37 4.24 -7.36 -9.91
CA ALA A 37 3.03 -7.23 -9.09
C ALA A 37 3.02 -5.90 -8.29
N PHE A 38 4.16 -5.48 -7.73
CA PHE A 38 4.26 -4.15 -7.11
C PHE A 38 4.04 -3.01 -8.11
N GLY A 39 4.51 -3.15 -9.35
CA GLY A 39 4.29 -2.15 -10.39
C GLY A 39 2.82 -2.00 -10.74
N TYR A 40 2.10 -3.11 -10.75
CA TYR A 40 0.66 -3.12 -10.93
C TYR A 40 -0.05 -2.36 -9.81
N LEU A 41 0.31 -2.63 -8.55
CA LEU A 41 -0.23 -1.90 -7.39
C LEU A 41 0.14 -0.41 -7.42
N TYR A 42 1.34 -0.07 -7.89
CA TYR A 42 1.78 1.30 -8.07
C TYR A 42 0.94 2.04 -9.11
N ARG A 43 0.62 1.41 -10.25
CA ARG A 43 -0.28 2.01 -11.26
C ARG A 43 -1.67 2.27 -10.69
N LEU A 44 -2.20 1.37 -9.87
CA LEU A 44 -3.48 1.57 -9.17
C LEU A 44 -3.42 2.71 -8.16
N PHE A 45 -2.33 2.83 -7.41
CA PHE A 45 -2.09 3.96 -6.52
C PHE A 45 -2.10 5.29 -7.30
N LEU A 46 -1.45 5.33 -8.46
CA LEU A 46 -1.43 6.51 -9.32
C LEU A 46 -2.83 6.83 -9.88
N GLN A 47 -3.62 5.83 -10.31
CA GLN A 47 -5.01 6.06 -10.72
C GLN A 47 -5.84 6.68 -9.59
N GLY A 48 -5.73 6.11 -8.39
CA GLY A 48 -6.39 6.66 -7.20
C GLY A 48 -5.96 8.09 -6.92
N LYS A 49 -4.65 8.37 -6.97
CA LYS A 49 -4.10 9.73 -6.82
C LYS A 49 -4.62 10.70 -7.89
N ARG A 50 -4.80 10.25 -9.13
CA ARG A 50 -5.40 11.04 -10.22
C ARG A 50 -6.92 11.17 -10.09
N GLN A 51 -7.52 10.47 -9.13
CA GLN A 51 -8.97 10.39 -8.90
C GLN A 51 -9.73 9.84 -10.12
N GLU A 52 -9.05 9.02 -10.92
CA GLU A 52 -9.63 8.30 -12.05
C GLU A 52 -10.52 7.18 -11.54
N GLU A 53 -11.47 6.72 -12.37
CA GLU A 53 -12.21 5.51 -12.05
C GLU A 53 -11.25 4.31 -12.02
N ILE A 54 -11.38 3.45 -11.00
CA ILE A 54 -10.54 2.25 -10.92
C ILE A 54 -10.68 1.41 -12.20
N SER A 55 -9.55 1.21 -12.87
CA SER A 55 -9.44 0.33 -14.02
C SER A 55 -8.23 -0.57 -13.82
N LEU A 56 -8.43 -1.88 -13.87
CA LEU A 56 -7.36 -2.83 -13.66
C LEU A 56 -6.34 -2.76 -14.81
N PRO A 57 -5.06 -2.40 -14.55
CA PRO A 57 -4.04 -2.36 -15.59
C PRO A 57 -3.93 -3.67 -16.38
N GLU A 58 -3.42 -3.59 -17.61
CA GLU A 58 -3.04 -4.78 -18.35
C GLU A 58 -1.66 -5.29 -17.92
N TRP A 59 -1.47 -6.60 -17.98
CA TRP A 59 -0.19 -7.25 -17.66
C TRP A 59 0.82 -7.21 -18.82
N SER A 60 0.47 -6.64 -19.98
CA SER A 60 1.30 -6.63 -21.19
C SER A 60 2.61 -5.85 -21.04
N ASP A 61 2.62 -4.81 -20.22
CA ASP A 61 3.73 -3.85 -20.15
C ASP A 61 4.79 -4.25 -19.11
N TRP A 62 5.26 -5.50 -19.20
CA TRP A 62 6.13 -6.15 -18.20
C TRP A 62 7.34 -5.30 -17.81
N LYS A 63 8.02 -4.68 -18.79
CA LYS A 63 9.21 -3.86 -18.54
C LYS A 63 8.90 -2.65 -17.68
N GLU A 64 7.83 -1.93 -17.99
CA GLU A 64 7.44 -0.73 -17.25
C GLU A 64 6.90 -1.09 -15.87
N LEU A 65 6.07 -2.13 -15.78
CA LEU A 65 5.59 -2.69 -14.51
C LEU A 65 6.74 -3.10 -13.61
N PHE A 66 7.80 -3.71 -14.16
CA PHE A 66 8.97 -4.06 -13.37
C PHE A 66 9.68 -2.83 -12.80
N VAL A 67 9.90 -1.78 -13.60
CA VAL A 67 10.59 -0.55 -13.18
C VAL A 67 9.76 0.22 -12.14
N ASP A 68 8.46 0.38 -12.39
CA ASP A 68 7.51 0.97 -11.45
C ASP A 68 7.44 0.16 -10.15
N GLY A 69 7.47 -1.15 -10.30
CA GLY A 69 7.48 -2.11 -9.22
C GLY A 69 8.70 -2.04 -8.34
N LEU A 70 9.88 -1.87 -8.93
CA LEU A 70 11.13 -1.70 -8.18
C LEU A 70 11.08 -0.42 -7.35
N LYS A 71 10.59 0.69 -7.92
CA LYS A 71 10.43 1.96 -7.19
C LYS A 71 9.46 1.81 -6.03
N CYS A 72 8.29 1.24 -6.29
CA CYS A 72 7.27 1.00 -5.27
C CYS A 72 7.77 0.06 -4.18
N PHE A 73 8.42 -1.04 -4.57
CA PHE A 73 9.02 -2.00 -3.66
C PHE A 73 10.05 -1.33 -2.76
N LEU A 74 10.95 -0.50 -3.30
CA LEU A 74 11.96 0.19 -2.49
C LEU A 74 11.30 1.08 -1.41
N VAL A 75 10.25 1.82 -1.75
CA VAL A 75 9.52 2.63 -0.76
C VAL A 75 8.84 1.75 0.29
N VAL A 76 8.12 0.71 -0.13
CA VAL A 76 7.46 -0.23 0.80
C VAL A 76 8.49 -0.96 1.67
N PHE A 77 9.62 -1.36 1.10
CA PHE A 77 10.72 -2.01 1.81
C PHE A 77 11.25 -1.12 2.93
N LEU A 78 11.58 0.14 2.62
CA LEU A 78 12.14 1.08 3.58
C LEU A 78 11.14 1.55 4.64
N PHE A 79 9.87 1.70 4.29
CA PHE A 79 8.87 2.30 5.18
C PHE A 79 7.85 1.33 5.78
N ALA A 80 7.83 0.07 5.35
CA ALA A 80 7.02 -1.00 5.95
C ALA A 80 7.92 -2.12 6.51
N PHE A 81 8.71 -2.77 5.65
CA PHE A 81 9.47 -3.95 6.04
C PHE A 81 10.58 -3.64 7.04
N VAL A 82 11.37 -2.59 6.82
CA VAL A 82 12.45 -2.18 7.75
C VAL A 82 11.90 -1.82 9.14
N PRO A 83 10.88 -0.95 9.30
CA PRO A 83 10.28 -0.68 10.60
C PRO A 83 9.72 -1.93 11.31
N ILE A 84 9.02 -2.81 10.58
CA ILE A 84 8.52 -4.07 11.16
C ILE A 84 9.68 -4.95 11.63
N ALA A 85 10.72 -5.11 10.81
CA ALA A 85 11.89 -5.92 11.15
C ALA A 85 12.64 -5.38 12.37
N LEU A 86 12.77 -4.05 12.49
CA LEU A 86 13.38 -3.40 13.65
C LEU A 86 12.60 -3.69 14.93
N VAL A 87 11.27 -3.49 14.92
CA VAL A 87 10.42 -3.78 16.09
C VAL A 87 10.46 -5.28 16.42
N THR A 88 10.47 -6.14 15.41
CA THR A 88 10.59 -7.60 15.60
C THR A 88 11.92 -7.98 16.26
N ALA A 89 13.04 -7.42 15.81
CA ALA A 89 14.35 -7.66 16.41
C ALA A 89 14.41 -7.13 17.86
N MET A 90 13.80 -5.98 18.15
CA MET A 90 13.71 -5.45 19.51
C MET A 90 12.91 -6.39 20.42
N VAL A 91 11.80 -6.94 19.92
CA VAL A 91 10.96 -7.89 20.66
C VAL A 91 11.68 -9.21 20.91
N SER A 92 12.47 -9.71 19.95
CA SER A 92 13.15 -11.00 20.08
C SER A 92 14.31 -11.02 21.07
N VAL A 93 14.80 -9.85 21.51
CA VAL A 93 15.84 -9.74 22.55
C VAL A 93 15.26 -9.93 23.96
N PHE A 94 13.94 -9.80 24.13
CA PHE A 94 13.32 -10.03 25.42
C PHE A 94 13.38 -11.52 25.81
N PRO A 95 13.91 -11.87 27.00
CA PRO A 95 14.11 -13.27 27.40
C PRO A 95 12.81 -14.01 27.71
N TRP A 96 11.66 -13.32 27.69
CA TRP A 96 10.34 -13.89 27.93
C TRP A 96 9.56 -13.95 26.60
N ASP A 97 9.41 -15.16 26.04
CA ASP A 97 8.48 -15.40 24.92
C ASP A 97 7.04 -15.48 25.44
N SER A 98 6.54 -14.34 25.91
CA SER A 98 5.14 -14.18 26.33
C SER A 98 4.35 -13.47 25.24
N PHE A 99 3.05 -13.76 25.13
CA PHE A 99 2.16 -13.02 24.22
C PHE A 99 2.28 -11.49 24.37
N LEU A 100 2.52 -11.00 25.59
CA LEU A 100 2.71 -9.59 25.90
C LEU A 100 3.95 -8.97 25.21
N SER A 101 5.02 -9.74 24.96
CA SER A 101 6.20 -9.22 24.26
C SER A 101 5.91 -8.87 22.80
N ARG A 102 4.84 -9.45 22.21
CA ARG A 102 4.44 -9.22 20.82
C ARG A 102 3.46 -8.05 20.65
N VAL A 103 2.91 -7.50 21.74
CA VAL A 103 2.00 -6.34 21.70
C VAL A 103 2.59 -5.15 20.93
N PRO A 104 3.89 -4.80 21.06
CA PRO A 104 4.51 -3.72 20.28
C PRO A 104 4.52 -3.94 18.76
N LEU A 105 4.35 -5.17 18.27
CA LEU A 105 4.29 -5.45 16.83
C LEU A 105 2.97 -5.01 16.20
N ALA A 106 1.87 -5.03 16.95
CA ALA A 106 0.55 -4.66 16.44
C ALA A 106 0.53 -3.24 15.81
N PRO A 107 1.00 -2.17 16.48
CA PRO A 107 1.08 -0.86 15.85
C PRO A 107 2.08 -0.84 14.68
N ALA A 108 3.18 -1.58 14.73
CA ALA A 108 4.14 -1.64 13.62
C ALA A 108 3.49 -2.17 12.33
N TYR A 109 2.76 -3.29 12.43
CA TYR A 109 1.99 -3.83 11.31
C TYR A 109 0.88 -2.89 10.85
N PHE A 110 0.19 -2.24 11.79
CA PHE A 110 -0.87 -1.29 11.46
C PHE A 110 -0.34 -0.09 10.65
N PHE A 111 0.74 0.54 11.12
CA PHE A 111 1.27 1.75 10.50
C PHE A 111 2.09 1.49 9.24
N ALA A 112 2.56 0.26 9.00
CA ALA A 112 3.35 -0.09 7.83
C ALA A 112 2.70 0.30 6.50
N GLY A 113 1.40 0.02 6.33
CA GLY A 113 0.64 0.40 5.13
C GLY A 113 0.54 1.93 4.95
N PRO A 114 -0.07 2.65 5.91
CA PRO A 114 -0.20 4.11 5.82
C PRO A 114 1.14 4.84 5.68
N LEU A 115 2.17 4.39 6.40
CA LEU A 115 3.50 4.99 6.37
C LEU A 115 4.14 4.83 4.99
N SER A 116 4.14 3.62 4.43
CA SER A 116 4.67 3.35 3.10
C SER A 116 3.89 4.06 2.00
N CYS A 117 2.55 4.06 2.04
CA CYS A 117 1.73 4.79 1.06
C CYS A 117 1.90 6.31 1.17
N SER A 118 2.14 6.87 2.35
CA SER A 118 2.43 8.31 2.52
C SER A 118 3.78 8.67 1.92
N ALA A 119 4.82 7.87 2.18
CA ALA A 119 6.13 8.04 1.56
C ALA A 119 6.04 7.90 0.03
N LEU A 120 5.26 6.92 -0.46
CA LEU A 120 5.00 6.73 -1.88
C LEU A 120 4.28 7.93 -2.49
N TYR A 121 3.33 8.55 -1.77
CA TYR A 121 2.68 9.77 -2.22
C TYR A 121 3.69 10.90 -2.44
N LEU A 122 4.61 11.14 -1.49
CA LEU A 122 5.65 12.16 -1.62
C LEU A 122 6.64 11.87 -2.75
N TYR A 123 7.00 10.59 -2.94
CA TYR A 123 7.77 10.16 -4.11
C TYR A 123 7.08 10.57 -5.41
N THR A 124 5.78 10.31 -5.54
CA THR A 124 5.03 10.63 -6.77
C THR A 124 4.80 12.13 -7.00
N LEU A 125 5.09 13.00 -6.01
CA LEU A 125 5.02 14.45 -6.20
C LEU A 125 6.32 15.03 -6.75
N THR A 126 7.46 14.45 -6.40
CA THR A 126 8.79 15.04 -6.67
C THR A 126 9.64 14.20 -7.62
N GLY A 127 9.36 12.90 -7.73
CA GLY A 127 10.18 11.93 -8.46
C GLY A 127 11.48 11.54 -7.75
N ASP A 128 11.77 12.14 -6.59
CA ASP A 128 13.00 11.91 -5.82
C ASP A 128 12.72 11.07 -4.56
N PHE A 129 13.56 10.06 -4.31
CA PHE A 129 13.52 9.24 -3.10
C PHE A 129 13.87 10.02 -1.84
N LYS A 130 14.61 11.12 -1.94
CA LYS A 130 14.92 11.98 -0.78
C LYS A 130 13.64 12.51 -0.13
N SER A 131 12.63 12.82 -0.94
CA SER A 131 11.34 13.32 -0.46
C SER A 131 10.58 12.31 0.40
N CYS A 132 10.81 11.01 0.20
CA CYS A 132 10.24 9.96 1.06
C CYS A 132 10.69 10.12 2.52
N PHE A 133 11.86 10.70 2.78
CA PHE A 133 12.39 10.89 4.14
C PHE A 133 11.97 12.21 4.77
N ASN A 134 11.05 12.96 4.15
CA ASN A 134 10.46 14.13 4.78
C ASN A 134 9.44 13.70 5.85
N PHE A 135 9.95 13.34 7.03
CA PHE A 135 9.14 12.84 8.15
C PHE A 135 8.10 13.86 8.63
N GLN A 136 8.35 15.16 8.46
CA GLN A 136 7.37 16.19 8.78
C GLN A 136 6.18 16.14 7.82
N ALA A 137 6.44 16.00 6.51
CA ALA A 137 5.39 15.86 5.51
C ALA A 137 4.60 14.55 5.69
N ILE A 138 5.29 13.43 5.95
CA ILE A 138 4.63 12.15 6.24
C ILE A 138 3.76 12.25 7.50
N GLY A 139 4.30 12.78 8.60
CA GLY A 139 3.56 12.97 9.84
C GLY A 139 2.34 13.87 9.65
N GLY A 140 2.46 14.92 8.83
CA GLY A 140 1.34 15.79 8.43
C GLY A 140 0.26 15.05 7.65
N LEU A 141 0.63 14.25 6.64
CA LEU A 141 -0.30 13.44 5.84
C LEU A 141 -1.01 12.39 6.70
N LEU A 142 -0.26 11.68 7.55
CA LEU A 142 -0.82 10.68 8.45
C LEU A 142 -1.79 11.31 9.45
N ARG A 143 -1.41 12.37 10.15
CA ARG A 143 -2.29 13.02 11.15
C ARG A 143 -3.57 13.56 10.51
N LYS A 144 -3.48 14.20 9.34
CA LYS A 144 -4.66 14.71 8.62
C LYS A 144 -5.52 13.57 8.06
N GLY A 145 -4.90 12.44 7.74
CA GLY A 145 -5.53 11.28 7.10
C GLY A 145 -6.03 10.19 8.03
N THR A 146 -5.81 10.26 9.34
CA THR A 146 -6.11 9.17 10.30
C THR A 146 -7.51 8.59 10.15
N GLN A 147 -8.52 9.46 10.04
CA GLN A 147 -9.93 9.05 9.90
C GLN A 147 -10.24 8.36 8.56
N ARG A 148 -9.36 8.48 7.56
CA ARG A 148 -9.60 8.01 6.19
C ARG A 148 -8.86 6.72 5.85
N TYR A 149 -7.65 6.51 6.36
CA TYR A 149 -6.88 5.31 6.03
C TYR A 149 -7.11 4.13 6.98
N TRP A 150 -7.69 4.33 8.17
CA TRP A 150 -7.79 3.25 9.15
C TRP A 150 -8.69 2.09 8.68
N VAL A 151 -9.85 2.36 8.09
CA VAL A 151 -10.76 1.30 7.58
C VAL A 151 -10.11 0.50 6.45
N PRO A 152 -9.57 1.11 5.36
CA PRO A 152 -8.87 0.35 4.33
C PRO A 152 -7.68 -0.44 4.87
N THR A 153 -6.95 0.12 5.83
CA THR A 153 -5.77 -0.54 6.42
C THR A 153 -6.17 -1.77 7.24
N MET A 154 -7.21 -1.67 8.08
CA MET A 154 -7.71 -2.81 8.85
C MET A 154 -8.25 -3.91 7.94
N ALA A 155 -9.00 -3.55 6.89
CA ALA A 155 -9.50 -4.51 5.92
C ALA A 155 -8.35 -5.24 5.19
N PHE A 156 -7.34 -4.48 4.77
CA PHE A 156 -6.15 -5.02 4.10
C PHE A 156 -5.33 -5.95 5.01
N LEU A 157 -5.08 -5.53 6.24
CA LEU A 157 -4.35 -6.34 7.23
C LEU A 157 -5.10 -7.61 7.60
N GLY A 158 -6.41 -7.51 7.86
CA GLY A 158 -7.24 -8.67 8.16
C GLY A 158 -7.20 -9.71 7.05
N LEU A 159 -7.36 -9.27 5.79
CA LEU A 159 -7.28 -10.15 4.63
C LEU A 159 -5.90 -10.80 4.49
N THR A 160 -4.83 -10.02 4.63
CA THR A 160 -3.45 -10.48 4.45
C THR A 160 -3.03 -11.45 5.56
N LEU A 161 -3.44 -11.21 6.81
CA LEU A 161 -3.10 -12.09 7.93
C LEU A 161 -3.86 -13.41 7.89
N MET A 162 -5.11 -13.42 7.41
CA MET A 162 -5.89 -14.65 7.27
C MET A 162 -5.45 -15.49 6.07
N ILE A 163 -5.10 -14.84 4.96
CA ILE A 163 -4.69 -15.50 3.71
C ILE A 163 -3.49 -14.73 3.16
N PRO A 164 -2.24 -15.12 3.48
CA PRO A 164 -1.03 -14.39 3.09
C PRO A 164 -0.95 -14.10 1.60
N PHE A 165 -1.37 -15.05 0.76
CA PHE A 165 -1.37 -14.90 -0.70
C PHE A 165 -2.49 -13.96 -1.23
N ALA A 166 -3.49 -13.62 -0.42
CA ALA A 166 -4.55 -12.67 -0.79
C ALA A 166 -4.11 -11.20 -0.66
N TYR A 167 -2.89 -10.93 -0.21
CA TYR A 167 -2.38 -9.56 -0.11
C TYR A 167 -2.46 -8.83 -1.46
N PHE A 168 -2.27 -9.51 -2.60
CA PHE A 168 -2.39 -8.83 -3.90
C PHE A 168 -3.82 -8.33 -4.14
N VAL A 169 -4.82 -9.17 -3.85
CA VAL A 169 -6.25 -8.83 -4.01
C VAL A 169 -6.63 -7.66 -3.11
N GLY A 170 -6.24 -7.70 -1.83
CA GLY A 170 -6.44 -6.58 -0.92
C GLY A 170 -5.67 -5.34 -1.35
N GLY A 171 -4.47 -5.54 -1.88
CA GLY A 171 -3.55 -4.50 -2.33
C GLY A 171 -4.14 -3.67 -3.46
N VAL A 172 -4.84 -4.30 -4.41
CA VAL A 172 -5.52 -3.62 -5.52
C VAL A 172 -6.44 -2.50 -5.00
N ILE A 173 -7.30 -2.84 -4.04
CA ILE A 173 -8.25 -1.89 -3.44
C ILE A 173 -7.51 -0.91 -2.54
N TYR A 174 -6.58 -1.41 -1.72
CA TYR A 174 -5.86 -0.62 -0.73
C TYR A 174 -5.02 0.48 -1.39
N PHE A 175 -4.17 0.15 -2.36
CA PHE A 175 -3.29 1.11 -3.02
C PHE A 175 -4.09 2.19 -3.77
N TYR A 176 -5.15 1.82 -4.48
CA TYR A 176 -6.03 2.78 -5.13
C TYR A 176 -6.66 3.74 -4.11
N LEU A 177 -7.25 3.22 -3.02
CA LEU A 177 -7.88 4.05 -2.00
C LEU A 177 -6.88 4.97 -1.30
N MET A 178 -5.66 4.50 -1.03
CA MET A 178 -4.63 5.31 -0.41
C MET A 178 -4.20 6.46 -1.33
N GLY A 179 -4.08 6.23 -2.63
CA GLY A 179 -3.85 7.28 -3.62
C GLY A 179 -4.95 8.35 -3.61
N ASP A 180 -6.22 7.94 -3.69
CA ASP A 180 -7.38 8.87 -3.67
C ASP A 180 -7.45 9.63 -2.34
N ASN A 181 -7.23 8.94 -1.22
CA ASN A 181 -7.28 9.52 0.11
C ASN A 181 -6.25 10.66 0.28
N PHE A 182 -5.00 10.43 -0.10
CA PHE A 182 -3.95 11.45 0.03
C PHE A 182 -4.17 12.63 -0.92
N LYS A 183 -4.63 12.39 -2.16
CA LYS A 183 -4.98 13.50 -3.06
C LYS A 183 -6.11 14.35 -2.49
N ASN A 184 -7.13 13.74 -1.90
CA ASN A 184 -8.23 14.44 -1.23
C ASN A 184 -7.80 15.18 0.04
N LEU A 185 -6.66 14.84 0.65
CA LEU A 185 -6.11 15.57 1.80
C LEU A 185 -5.31 16.79 1.35
N GLU A 186 -4.52 16.64 0.29
CA GLU A 186 -3.79 17.75 -0.35
C GLU A 186 -4.77 18.84 -0.82
N ARG A 187 -5.79 18.49 -1.61
CA ARG A 187 -6.79 19.47 -2.10
C ARG A 187 -7.51 20.23 -0.98
N LYS A 188 -7.76 19.58 0.16
CA LYS A 188 -8.39 20.23 1.32
C LYS A 188 -7.44 21.13 2.09
N ALA A 189 -6.13 20.93 1.97
CA ALA A 189 -5.13 21.82 2.52
C ALA A 189 -4.93 23.06 1.65
N ASP A 190 -5.07 22.92 0.32
CA ASP A 190 -4.90 24.03 -0.64
C ASP A 190 -6.18 24.87 -0.85
N GLY A 191 -7.35 24.31 -0.50
CA GLY A 191 -8.66 24.97 -0.62
C GLY A 191 -9.12 25.74 0.62
N ASN A 192 -8.25 25.87 1.63
CA ASN A 192 -8.41 26.71 2.82
C ASN A 192 -7.36 27.83 2.79
#